data_AF-A0A533VEU6-F1
#
_entry.id   AF-A0A533VEU6-F1
#
_cell.length_a   1.000
_cell.length_b   1.000
_cell.length_c   1.000
_cell.angle_alpha   90.00
_cell.angle_beta   90.00
_cell.angle_gamma   90.00
#
_symmetry.space_group_name_H-M   'P 1'
#
loop_
_entity.id
_entity.type
_entity.pdbx_description
1 polymer ?
#
loop_
_entity_poly.entity_id
_entity_poly.type
_entity_poly.pdbx_seq_one_letter_code
_entity_poly.pdbx_strand_id
1 'polypeptide(L)'
;MSDEPEDVAVETEEVAPEVEEPVLVPVVAETPEAPPEEGEAKPTTKKGKKELSPEEIAEQERLQKIIAAREIIEVDPIHVAIEYETTGRGKIMIGPPTLTRFEKARILGARALQLSLGAPPFILVPKEVATSLDLAYTELEKRVIPITIRRVLPNGDFQNIPIDLFD
;
A
#
# COMPACT_ATOMS: atom_id res chain seq x y z
N MET A 1 -69.01 -12.88 18.83
CA MET A 1 -68.04 -11.82 19.18
C MET A 1 -66.82 -12.10 18.34
N SER A 2 -66.82 -11.54 17.14
CA SER A 2 -65.76 -11.66 16.16
C SER A 2 -65.29 -10.23 15.96
N ASP A 3 -64.21 -9.85 16.66
CA ASP A 3 -63.51 -8.59 16.43
C ASP A 3 -62.27 -8.94 15.61
N GLU A 4 -62.29 -8.55 14.34
CA GLU A 4 -61.09 -8.45 13.50
C GLU A 4 -60.44 -7.09 13.79
N PRO A 5 -59.13 -7.00 14.03
CA PRO A 5 -58.48 -5.70 14.13
C PRO A 5 -58.24 -5.12 12.72
N GLU A 6 -58.63 -3.86 12.55
CA GLU A 6 -58.44 -3.03 11.36
C GLU A 6 -56.94 -2.83 11.06
N ASP A 7 -56.52 -3.16 9.84
CA ASP A 7 -55.21 -2.82 9.29
C ASP A 7 -55.16 -1.31 8.99
N VAL A 8 -54.47 -0.55 9.85
CA VAL A 8 -54.10 0.84 9.58
C VAL A 8 -52.89 0.82 8.65
N ALA A 9 -53.12 1.10 7.36
CA ALA A 9 -52.07 1.37 6.40
C ALA A 9 -51.31 2.64 6.80
N VAL A 10 -50.10 2.46 7.35
CA VAL A 10 -49.14 3.55 7.55
C VAL A 10 -48.30 3.64 6.27
N GLU A 11 -48.65 4.58 5.40
CA GLU A 11 -47.76 5.05 4.35
C GLU A 11 -46.52 5.63 5.03
N THR A 12 -45.41 4.89 4.95
CA THR A 12 -44.09 5.37 5.37
C THR A 12 -43.42 5.97 4.15
N GLU A 13 -43.42 7.30 4.10
CA GLU A 13 -42.63 8.08 3.16
C GLU A 13 -41.15 7.82 3.46
N GLU A 14 -40.48 7.09 2.56
CA GLU A 14 -39.04 6.83 2.64
C GLU A 14 -38.28 8.12 2.31
N VAL A 15 -38.00 8.93 3.34
CA VAL A 15 -37.11 10.10 3.20
C VAL A 15 -35.68 9.62 3.39
N ALA A 16 -34.94 9.50 2.29
CA ALA A 16 -33.51 9.27 2.29
C ALA A 16 -32.78 10.41 3.04
N PRO A 17 -31.77 10.12 3.89
CA PRO A 17 -30.95 11.18 4.45
C PRO A 17 -30.02 11.72 3.36
N GLU A 18 -30.23 12.97 2.96
CA GLU A 18 -29.23 13.74 2.21
C GLU A 18 -27.98 13.91 3.08
N VAL A 19 -26.88 13.31 2.64
CA VAL A 19 -25.55 13.53 3.23
C VAL A 19 -24.95 14.76 2.55
N GLU A 20 -25.02 15.90 3.24
CA GLU A 20 -24.31 17.12 2.84
C GLU A 20 -22.80 16.88 2.99
N GLU A 21 -22.06 16.88 1.87
CA GLU A 21 -20.60 16.88 1.89
C GLU A 21 -20.08 18.26 2.35
N PRO A 22 -19.21 18.35 3.36
CA PRO A 22 -18.72 19.64 3.83
C PRO A 22 -17.74 20.25 2.82
N VAL A 23 -18.11 21.42 2.31
CA VAL A 23 -17.25 22.26 1.46
C VAL A 23 -16.04 22.75 2.27
N LEU A 24 -14.84 22.31 1.89
CA LEU A 24 -13.58 22.83 2.43
C LEU A 24 -13.30 24.22 1.85
N VAL A 25 -13.61 25.26 2.63
CA VAL A 25 -13.12 26.62 2.40
C VAL A 25 -11.70 26.73 2.97
N PRO A 26 -10.69 27.25 2.25
CA PRO A 26 -9.36 27.43 2.82
C PRO A 26 -9.41 28.54 3.88
N VAL A 27 -9.25 28.14 5.14
CA VAL A 27 -9.05 29.03 6.29
C VAL A 27 -7.71 29.74 6.13
N VAL A 28 -7.78 31.06 6.03
CA VAL A 28 -6.62 31.95 6.13
C VAL A 28 -6.08 31.83 7.56
N ALA A 29 -4.93 31.19 7.72
CA ALA A 29 -4.25 31.08 9.00
C ALA A 29 -3.46 32.36 9.28
N GLU A 30 -3.96 33.16 10.23
CA GLU A 30 -3.16 34.15 10.94
C GLU A 30 -2.12 33.44 11.84
N THR A 31 -0.84 33.69 11.57
CA THR A 31 0.28 33.30 12.43
C THR A 31 0.37 34.19 13.67
N PRO A 32 0.60 33.65 14.88
CA PRO A 32 0.84 34.46 16.08
C PRO A 32 2.28 35.01 16.12
N GLU A 33 2.35 36.22 16.65
CA GLU A 33 3.51 37.09 16.86
C GLU A 33 4.50 36.52 17.90
N ALA A 34 5.81 36.64 17.63
CA ALA A 34 6.91 36.40 18.57
C ALA A 34 7.84 37.65 18.62
N PRO A 35 8.42 38.00 19.78
CA PRO A 35 8.99 39.32 20.07
C PRO A 35 10.40 39.55 19.49
N PRO A 36 10.91 40.81 19.47
CA PRO A 36 12.11 41.17 18.72
C PRO A 36 13.38 40.94 19.54
N GLU A 37 14.39 40.30 18.94
CA GLU A 37 15.78 40.42 19.41
C GLU A 37 16.63 41.15 18.37
N GLU A 38 17.22 42.24 18.83
CA GLU A 38 18.13 43.11 18.12
C GLU A 38 19.44 42.37 17.81
N GLY A 39 19.68 42.10 16.53
CA GLY A 39 20.95 41.63 16.00
C GLY A 39 21.28 42.39 14.72
N GLU A 40 22.32 43.22 14.78
CA GLU A 40 22.77 44.12 13.71
C GLU A 40 22.91 43.41 12.35
N ALA A 41 21.92 43.57 11.47
CA ALA A 41 22.00 43.12 10.09
C ALA A 41 22.89 44.06 9.28
N LYS A 42 24.17 43.69 9.10
CA LYS A 42 25.00 44.26 8.03
C LYS A 42 24.32 44.00 6.67
N PRO A 43 24.08 45.01 5.82
CA PRO A 43 23.50 44.79 4.51
C PRO A 43 24.54 44.08 3.64
N THR A 44 24.37 42.77 3.45
CA THR A 44 25.10 42.07 2.38
C THR A 44 24.46 42.49 1.06
N THR A 45 25.11 43.46 0.42
CA THR A 45 24.96 43.88 -0.97
C THR A 45 24.33 42.80 -1.85
N LYS A 46 23.17 43.13 -2.46
CA LYS A 46 22.56 42.41 -3.59
C LYS A 46 23.68 41.86 -4.48
N LYS A 47 23.95 40.55 -4.41
CA LYS A 47 24.76 39.88 -5.42
C LYS A 47 24.03 40.11 -6.73
N GLY A 48 24.58 41.02 -7.54
CA GLY A 48 24.08 41.31 -8.87
C GLY A 48 23.86 40.01 -9.63
N LYS A 49 22.86 40.04 -10.52
CA LYS A 49 22.62 39.00 -11.53
C LYS A 49 23.98 38.53 -12.06
N LYS A 50 24.45 37.36 -11.62
CA LYS A 50 25.66 36.77 -12.18
C LYS A 50 25.21 36.34 -13.57
N GLU A 51 25.56 37.14 -14.57
CA GLU A 51 25.30 36.83 -15.97
C GLU A 51 25.93 35.45 -16.23
N LEU A 52 25.10 34.53 -16.72
CA LEU A 52 25.49 33.14 -16.95
C LEU A 52 26.64 33.14 -17.96
N SER A 53 27.68 32.34 -17.69
CA SER A 53 28.77 32.11 -18.63
C SER A 53 28.20 31.70 -20.00
N PRO A 54 28.84 32.06 -21.13
CA PRO A 54 28.39 31.61 -22.46
C PRO A 54 28.21 30.08 -22.56
N GLU A 55 28.96 29.32 -21.76
CA GLU A 55 28.82 27.87 -21.64
C GLU A 55 27.53 27.46 -20.92
N GLU A 56 27.20 28.14 -19.81
CA GLU A 56 25.99 27.92 -19.03
C GLU A 56 24.74 28.30 -19.84
N ILE A 57 24.82 29.33 -20.69
CA ILE A 57 23.76 29.72 -21.63
C ILE A 57 23.53 28.62 -22.68
N ALA A 58 24.62 28.09 -23.26
CA ALA A 58 24.52 27.00 -24.24
C ALA A 58 23.94 25.72 -23.63
N GLU A 59 24.27 25.41 -22.37
CA GLU A 59 23.66 24.29 -21.64
C GLU A 59 22.17 24.53 -21.36
N GLN A 60 21.79 25.73 -20.96
CA GLN A 60 20.38 26.08 -20.74
C GLN A 60 19.56 25.99 -22.04
N GLU A 61 20.09 26.46 -23.16
CA GLU A 61 19.43 26.33 -24.46
C GLU A 61 19.25 24.85 -24.87
N ARG A 62 20.24 23.99 -24.55
CA ARG A 62 20.12 22.54 -24.79
C ARG A 62 19.01 21.93 -23.94
N LEU A 63 18.96 22.25 -22.65
CA LEU A 63 17.92 21.76 -21.75
C LEU A 63 16.52 22.24 -22.17
N GLN A 64 16.38 23.50 -22.59
CA GLN A 64 15.12 24.04 -23.10
C GLN A 64 14.64 23.30 -24.36
N LYS A 65 15.55 22.97 -25.29
CA LYS A 65 15.22 22.16 -26.47
C LYS A 65 14.78 20.74 -26.09
N ILE A 66 15.44 20.12 -25.10
CA ILE A 66 15.05 18.80 -24.59
C ILE A 66 13.66 18.85 -23.95
N ILE A 67 13.36 19.89 -23.15
CA ILE A 67 12.06 20.03 -22.48
C ILE A 67 10.95 20.31 -23.50
N ALA A 68 11.18 21.17 -24.49
CA ALA A 68 10.22 21.49 -25.53
C ALA A 68 9.92 20.30 -26.48
N ALA A 69 10.87 19.37 -26.62
CA ALA A 69 10.70 18.17 -27.44
C ALA A 69 10.03 17.00 -26.70
N ARG A 70 9.80 17.09 -25.39
CA ARG A 70 9.07 16.07 -24.64
C ARG A 70 7.58 16.17 -24.95
N GLU A 71 6.93 15.02 -25.09
CA GLU A 71 5.47 14.98 -25.19
C GLU A 71 4.85 15.41 -23.86
N ILE A 72 3.83 16.27 -23.94
CA ILE A 72 3.03 16.68 -22.79
C ILE A 72 2.01 15.57 -22.55
N ILE A 73 2.13 14.89 -21.41
CA ILE A 73 1.17 13.87 -20.99
C ILE A 73 -0.02 14.61 -20.34
N GLU A 74 -1.18 14.62 -21.01
CA GLU A 74 -2.41 15.24 -20.49
C GLU A 74 -3.15 14.35 -19.48
N VAL A 75 -2.95 13.03 -19.58
CA VAL A 75 -3.62 12.02 -18.76
C VAL A 75 -2.60 11.00 -18.31
N ASP A 76 -2.56 10.70 -17.00
CA ASP A 76 -1.72 9.65 -16.47
C ASP A 76 -2.02 8.32 -17.17
N PRO A 77 -1.01 7.65 -17.77
CA PRO A 77 -1.24 6.39 -18.45
C PRO A 77 -1.76 5.35 -17.46
N ILE A 78 -2.83 4.65 -17.83
CA ILE A 78 -3.41 3.59 -17.00
C ILE A 78 -2.37 2.47 -16.86
N HIS A 79 -1.92 2.24 -15.64
CA HIS A 79 -1.04 1.13 -15.33
C HIS A 79 -1.80 -0.19 -15.35
N VAL A 80 -1.40 -1.12 -16.22
CA VAL A 80 -1.94 -2.49 -16.25
C VAL A 80 -1.04 -3.36 -15.38
N ALA A 81 -1.62 -4.07 -14.42
CA ALA A 81 -0.87 -4.93 -13.50
C ALA A 81 -0.03 -5.98 -14.25
N ILE A 82 1.28 -5.99 -13.99
CA ILE A 82 2.23 -6.94 -14.56
C ILE A 82 2.59 -7.99 -13.50
N GLU A 83 2.68 -9.25 -13.91
CA GLU A 83 3.24 -10.32 -13.09
C GLU A 83 4.75 -10.41 -13.28
N TYR A 84 5.52 -10.29 -12.20
CA TYR A 84 6.95 -10.55 -12.24
C TYR A 84 7.19 -12.06 -12.15
N GLU A 85 7.80 -12.63 -13.18
CA GLU A 85 8.15 -14.05 -13.19
C GLU A 85 9.24 -14.38 -12.17
N THR A 86 9.10 -15.54 -11.53
CA THR A 86 10.09 -16.08 -10.58
C THR A 86 11.13 -16.97 -11.29
N THR A 87 11.36 -16.78 -12.59
CA THR A 87 12.13 -17.72 -13.44
C THR A 87 13.65 -17.60 -13.26
N GLY A 88 14.31 -18.73 -12.97
CA GLY A 88 15.74 -18.99 -13.25
C GLY A 88 16.76 -18.59 -12.18
N ARG A 89 16.46 -17.64 -11.29
CA ARG A 89 17.36 -17.27 -10.17
C ARG A 89 16.71 -17.31 -8.79
N GLY A 90 15.41 -17.61 -8.69
CA GLY A 90 14.67 -17.62 -7.41
C GLY A 90 14.69 -16.28 -6.69
N LYS A 91 14.97 -15.18 -7.39
CA LYS A 91 15.15 -13.86 -6.78
C LYS A 91 13.78 -13.21 -6.54
N ILE A 92 13.51 -12.94 -5.28
CA ILE A 92 12.38 -12.13 -4.84
C ILE A 92 12.64 -10.69 -5.28
N MET A 93 11.77 -10.16 -6.16
CA MET A 93 11.85 -8.80 -6.68
C MET A 93 11.02 -7.83 -5.84
N ILE A 94 9.86 -8.28 -5.34
CA ILE A 94 8.98 -7.47 -4.51
C ILE A 94 9.22 -7.78 -3.03
N GLY A 95 9.67 -6.76 -2.29
CA GLY A 95 9.82 -6.81 -0.84
C GLY A 95 11.08 -7.55 -0.36
N PRO A 96 11.19 -7.81 0.96
CA PRO A 96 12.37 -8.43 1.55
C PRO A 96 12.50 -9.92 1.16
N PRO A 97 13.72 -10.48 1.10
CA PRO A 97 13.92 -11.88 0.73
C PRO A 97 13.46 -12.87 1.80
N THR A 98 13.16 -12.40 3.02
CA THR A 98 12.68 -13.22 4.14
C THR A 98 11.16 -13.17 4.26
N LEU A 99 10.58 -14.21 4.87
CA LEU A 99 9.17 -14.24 5.24
C LEU A 99 8.87 -13.18 6.30
N THR A 100 7.92 -12.30 6.02
CA THR A 100 7.52 -11.26 6.99
C THR A 100 6.72 -11.87 8.15
N ARG A 101 6.71 -11.19 9.31
CA ARG A 101 5.95 -11.64 10.48
C ARG A 101 4.45 -11.75 10.18
N PHE A 102 3.93 -10.88 9.31
CA PHE A 102 2.53 -10.87 8.88
C PHE A 102 2.21 -12.04 7.95
N GLU A 103 3.08 -12.32 6.98
CA GLU A 103 2.95 -13.49 6.10
C GLU A 103 2.99 -14.78 6.92
N LYS A 104 3.97 -14.91 7.84
CA LYS A 104 4.07 -16.05 8.76
C LYS A 104 2.78 -16.25 9.56
N ALA A 105 2.28 -15.18 10.19
CA ALA A 105 1.05 -15.23 10.97
C ALA A 105 -0.17 -15.62 10.11
N ARG A 106 -0.28 -15.06 8.89
CA ARG A 106 -1.37 -15.36 7.97
C ARG A 106 -1.38 -16.82 7.54
N ILE A 107 -0.22 -17.36 7.21
CA ILE A 107 -0.04 -18.76 6.81
C ILE A 107 -0.41 -19.69 7.96
N LEU A 108 0.11 -19.43 9.17
CA LEU A 108 -0.20 -20.22 10.36
C LEU A 108 -1.70 -20.21 10.67
N GLY A 109 -2.34 -19.05 10.62
CA GLY A 109 -3.78 -18.93 10.87
C GLY A 109 -4.61 -19.71 9.85
N ALA A 110 -4.31 -19.56 8.56
CA ALA A 110 -5.01 -20.29 7.50
C ALA A 110 -4.79 -21.80 7.61
N ARG A 111 -3.56 -22.24 7.90
CA ARG A 111 -3.23 -23.66 8.02
C ARG A 111 -3.82 -24.30 9.28
N ALA A 112 -3.76 -23.62 10.42
CA ALA A 112 -4.40 -24.08 11.65
C ALA A 112 -5.92 -24.24 11.47
N LEU A 113 -6.55 -23.32 10.72
CA LEU A 113 -7.96 -23.43 10.35
C LEU A 113 -8.21 -24.68 9.49
N GLN A 114 -7.42 -24.91 8.44
CA GLN A 114 -7.56 -26.11 7.60
C GLN A 114 -7.46 -27.40 8.43
N LEU A 115 -6.50 -27.49 9.34
CA LEU A 115 -6.31 -28.65 10.21
C LEU A 115 -7.50 -28.84 11.17
N SER A 116 -8.04 -27.74 11.71
CA SER A 116 -9.24 -27.81 12.56
C SER A 116 -10.49 -28.31 11.81
N LEU A 117 -10.55 -28.05 10.50
CA LEU A 117 -11.60 -28.57 9.60
C LEU A 117 -11.32 -30.01 9.12
N GLY A 118 -10.29 -30.67 9.66
CA GLY A 118 -9.97 -32.07 9.34
C GLY A 118 -9.13 -32.25 8.06
N ALA A 119 -8.47 -31.20 7.57
CA ALA A 119 -7.53 -31.35 6.46
C ALA A 119 -6.36 -32.26 6.85
N PRO A 120 -5.82 -33.06 5.92
CA PRO A 120 -4.72 -33.97 6.22
C PRO A 120 -3.43 -33.19 6.53
N PRO A 121 -2.67 -33.60 7.57
CA PRO A 121 -1.36 -33.05 7.84
C PRO A 121 -0.30 -33.61 6.88
N PHE A 122 0.69 -32.79 6.53
CA PHE A 122 1.82 -33.17 5.68
C PHE A 122 2.97 -33.83 6.46
N ILE A 123 2.93 -33.74 7.80
CA ILE A 123 3.89 -34.39 8.69
C ILE A 123 3.19 -35.45 9.55
N LEU A 124 3.96 -36.43 10.01
CA LEU A 124 3.49 -37.34 11.06
C LEU A 124 3.26 -36.53 12.34
N VAL A 125 2.04 -36.61 12.87
CA VAL A 125 1.64 -35.91 14.10
C VAL A 125 2.46 -36.48 15.26
N PRO A 126 3.42 -35.71 15.84
CA PRO A 126 4.16 -36.17 17.00
C PRO A 126 3.23 -36.13 18.21
N LYS A 127 3.45 -37.04 19.17
CA LYS A 127 2.60 -37.17 20.37
C LYS A 127 2.60 -35.92 21.27
N GLU A 128 3.58 -35.05 21.09
CA GLU A 128 3.78 -33.80 21.84
C GLU A 128 2.92 -32.64 21.33
N VAL A 129 2.43 -32.72 20.09
CA VAL A 129 1.68 -31.65 19.43
C VAL A 129 0.20 -31.93 19.54
N ALA A 130 -0.47 -31.21 20.45
CA ALA A 130 -1.90 -31.38 20.73
C ALA A 130 -2.80 -30.39 19.98
N THR A 131 -2.29 -29.22 19.57
CA THR A 131 -3.10 -28.17 18.94
C THR A 131 -2.87 -28.09 17.42
N SER A 132 -3.89 -27.67 16.68
CA SER A 132 -3.80 -27.44 15.23
C SER A 132 -2.81 -26.33 14.88
N LEU A 133 -2.61 -25.36 15.78
CA LEU A 133 -1.65 -24.28 15.61
C LEU A 133 -0.22 -24.76 15.72
N ASP A 134 0.09 -25.60 16.72
CA ASP A 134 1.42 -26.19 16.90
C ASP A 134 1.78 -27.11 15.72
N LEU A 135 0.79 -27.83 15.19
CA LEU A 135 0.97 -28.65 13.99
C LEU A 135 1.24 -27.79 12.76
N ALA A 136 0.48 -26.71 12.55
CA ALA A 136 0.73 -25.76 11.47
C ALA A 136 2.12 -25.11 11.60
N TYR A 137 2.57 -24.83 12.83
CA TYR A 137 3.87 -24.26 13.12
C TYR A 137 5.01 -25.22 12.72
N THR A 138 4.92 -26.47 13.14
CA THR A 138 5.91 -27.50 12.79
C THR A 138 5.93 -27.84 11.29
N GLU A 139 4.78 -27.81 10.61
CA GLU A 139 4.72 -27.94 9.15
C GLU A 139 5.38 -26.76 8.42
N LEU A 140 5.16 -25.54 8.92
CA LEU A 140 5.73 -24.33 8.34
C LEU A 140 7.26 -24.29 8.50
N GLU A 141 7.77 -24.69 9.67
CA GLU A 141 9.22 -24.79 9.91
C GLU A 141 9.90 -25.82 9.00
N LYS A 142 9.20 -26.92 8.69
CA LYS A 142 9.67 -27.94 7.75
C LYS A 142 9.45 -27.58 6.27
N ARG A 143 8.79 -26.46 5.98
CA ARG A 143 8.45 -25.98 4.63
C ARG A 143 7.72 -27.02 3.77
N VAL A 144 6.86 -27.83 4.38
CA VAL A 144 6.10 -28.87 3.66
C VAL A 144 4.73 -28.39 3.18
N ILE A 145 4.32 -27.17 3.56
CA ILE A 145 3.02 -26.61 3.19
C ILE A 145 3.11 -26.10 1.75
N PRO A 146 2.32 -26.63 0.79
CA PRO A 146 2.34 -26.19 -0.60
C PRO A 146 1.57 -24.88 -0.75
N ILE A 147 2.23 -23.76 -0.45
CA ILE A 147 1.67 -22.40 -0.52
C ILE A 147 2.57 -21.46 -1.30
N THR A 148 1.93 -20.51 -1.99
CA THR A 148 2.57 -19.42 -2.73
C THR A 148 2.07 -18.09 -2.17
N ILE A 149 2.99 -17.16 -1.96
CA ILE A 149 2.71 -15.83 -1.42
C ILE A 149 2.67 -14.86 -2.59
N ARG A 150 1.53 -14.18 -2.77
CA ARG A 150 1.38 -13.10 -3.75
C ARG A 150 1.64 -11.76 -3.09
N ARG A 151 2.75 -11.11 -3.44
CA ARG A 151 3.03 -9.73 -3.02
C ARG A 151 2.57 -8.76 -4.10
N VAL A 152 1.84 -7.72 -3.70
CA VAL A 152 1.24 -6.74 -4.62
C VAL A 152 1.79 -5.35 -4.28
N LEU A 153 2.20 -4.60 -5.30
CA LEU A 153 2.64 -3.22 -5.20
C LEU A 153 1.43 -2.26 -5.30
N PRO A 154 1.56 -0.99 -4.87
CA PRO A 154 0.47 -0.02 -4.96
C PRO A 154 -0.03 0.24 -6.40
N ASN A 155 0.83 0.00 -7.40
CA ASN A 155 0.45 0.08 -8.81
C ASN A 155 -0.36 -1.14 -9.30
N GLY A 156 -0.49 -2.19 -8.48
CA GLY A 156 -1.20 -3.42 -8.83
C GLY A 156 -0.30 -4.53 -9.38
N ASP A 157 0.98 -4.25 -9.66
CA ASP A 157 1.92 -5.31 -10.04
C ASP A 157 2.08 -6.32 -8.92
N PHE A 158 2.35 -7.57 -9.29
CA PHE A 158 2.47 -8.62 -8.29
C PHE A 158 3.52 -9.66 -8.64
N GLN A 159 3.96 -10.38 -7.61
CA GLN A 159 4.88 -11.50 -7.75
C GLN A 159 4.36 -12.67 -6.92
N ASN A 160 4.33 -13.85 -7.55
CA ASN A 160 3.99 -15.12 -6.90
C ASN A 160 5.28 -15.82 -6.44
N ILE A 161 5.47 -15.87 -5.12
CA ILE A 161 6.68 -16.39 -4.48
C ILE A 161 6.36 -17.70 -3.75
N PRO A 162 6.82 -18.87 -4.23
CA PRO A 162 6.67 -20.12 -3.51
C PRO A 162 7.45 -20.11 -2.19
N ILE A 163 6.93 -20.83 -1.19
CA ILE A 163 7.54 -20.84 0.15
C ILE A 163 8.97 -21.42 0.17
N ASP A 164 9.29 -22.30 -0.77
CA ASP A 164 10.58 -22.97 -0.88
C ASP A 164 11.76 -22.01 -1.13
N LEU A 165 11.47 -20.80 -1.62
CA LEU A 165 12.49 -19.78 -1.94
C LEU A 165 12.91 -18.93 -0.74
N PHE A 166 12.19 -18.98 0.38
CA PHE A 166 12.53 -18.19 1.57
C PHE A 166 13.58 -18.93 2.40
N ASP A 167 14.57 -18.17 2.91
CA ASP A 167 15.63 -18.68 3.80
C ASP A 167 15.18 -18.84 5.27
#